data_AF-A0A7K1LMM2-F1
#
_entry.id   AF-A0A7K1LMM2-F1
#
_cell.length_a   1.000
_cell.length_b   1.000
_cell.length_c   1.000
_cell.angle_alpha   90.00
_cell.angle_beta   90.00
_cell.angle_gamma   90.00
#
_symmetry.space_group_name_H-M   'P 1'
#
loop_
_entity.id
_entity.type
_entity.pdbx_description
1 polymer ?
#
loop_
_entity_poly.entity_id
_entity_poly.type
_entity_poly.pdbx_seq_one_letter_code
_entity_poly.pdbx_strand_id
1 'polypeptide(L)'
;MKKITDSQLQKLENFIGYGRKDAKTIFFGLEEAGGGIENLHIRLGIKNYELLDCRDFHLKHLGLNGDYNLHSYDPSNKVKFQPVWRYMSYLKLRIDGKMPNELFKNKSQALREYQNNYLGTLNKEGDTLLTEIYPIPCRNMNSWIDDKNTPKEERIIPQYKSKKEYQETVLPKRQKLFSDLFNSEDFQADTIICYGKSKWDEFKKFFNEFDIDWKELNLDKPTQKGYLNENIQIYLIPFLGNGQVSYKYLDRLVEKITL
;
A
#
# COMPACT_ATOMS: atom_id res chain seq x y z
N MET A 1 19.14 -20.85 0.42
CA MET A 1 18.70 -19.86 -0.59
C MET A 1 19.91 -19.12 -1.13
N LYS A 2 19.95 -18.72 -2.41
CA LYS A 2 21.03 -17.85 -2.89
C LYS A 2 20.82 -16.44 -2.34
N LYS A 3 21.92 -15.78 -1.96
CA LYS A 3 21.91 -14.40 -1.49
C LYS A 3 21.41 -13.46 -2.58
N ILE A 4 20.64 -12.46 -2.18
CA ILE A 4 20.20 -11.37 -3.05
C ILE A 4 21.43 -10.53 -3.44
N THR A 5 21.61 -10.31 -4.74
CA THR A 5 22.67 -9.43 -5.27
C THR A 5 22.23 -7.96 -5.19
N ASP A 6 23.18 -7.02 -5.33
CA ASP A 6 22.85 -5.59 -5.26
C ASP A 6 21.87 -5.15 -6.36
N SER A 7 21.98 -5.70 -7.57
CA SER A 7 21.03 -5.44 -8.66
C SER A 7 19.62 -5.98 -8.35
N GLN A 8 19.54 -7.17 -7.75
CA GLN A 8 18.26 -7.73 -7.29
C GLN A 8 17.66 -6.92 -6.15
N LEU A 9 18.48 -6.43 -5.23
CA LEU A 9 18.06 -5.57 -4.15
C LEU A 9 17.53 -4.23 -4.67
N GLN A 10 18.28 -3.57 -5.56
CA GLN A 10 17.88 -2.32 -6.19
C GLN A 10 16.52 -2.47 -6.90
N LYS A 11 16.31 -3.57 -7.61
CA LYS A 11 15.01 -3.89 -8.22
C LYS A 11 13.87 -3.94 -7.18
N LEU A 12 14.10 -4.53 -6.01
CA LEU A 12 13.12 -4.57 -4.93
C LEU A 12 12.89 -3.18 -4.31
N GLU A 13 13.96 -2.42 -4.05
CA GLU A 13 13.91 -1.05 -3.50
C GLU A 13 13.19 -0.06 -4.42
N ASN A 14 13.25 -0.27 -5.74
CA ASN A 14 12.61 0.57 -6.76
C ASN A 14 11.13 0.22 -7.01
N PHE A 15 10.56 -0.76 -6.29
CA PHE A 15 9.15 -1.10 -6.45
C PHE A 15 8.26 0.04 -5.97
N ILE A 16 7.52 0.67 -6.89
CA ILE A 16 6.58 1.75 -6.58
C ILE A 16 5.34 1.18 -5.91
N GLY A 17 4.79 0.08 -6.42
CA GLY A 17 3.59 -0.52 -5.83
C GLY A 17 2.69 -1.21 -6.83
N TYR A 18 1.42 -1.34 -6.46
CA TYR A 18 0.37 -1.92 -7.30
C TYR A 18 -0.63 -0.87 -7.79
N GLY A 19 -0.93 -0.85 -9.08
CA GLY A 19 -1.84 0.12 -9.67
C GLY A 19 -1.10 1.09 -10.58
N ARG A 20 -1.62 2.32 -10.72
CA ARG A 20 -1.11 3.29 -11.71
C ARG A 20 -0.40 4.47 -11.07
N LYS A 21 0.57 5.05 -11.77
CA LYS A 21 1.28 6.28 -11.33
C LYS A 21 0.38 7.53 -11.37
N ASP A 22 -0.57 7.55 -12.29
CA ASP A 22 -1.58 8.60 -12.48
C ASP A 22 -2.87 8.36 -11.69
N ALA A 23 -2.83 7.48 -10.67
CA ALA A 23 -3.97 7.22 -9.81
C ALA A 23 -4.39 8.46 -9.03
N LYS A 24 -5.71 8.71 -8.95
CA LYS A 24 -6.27 9.82 -8.18
C LYS A 24 -6.17 9.66 -6.68
N THR A 25 -6.13 8.41 -6.20
CA THR A 25 -6.01 8.09 -4.78
C THR A 25 -4.85 7.14 -4.54
N ILE A 26 -3.96 7.50 -3.63
CA ILE A 26 -2.84 6.66 -3.20
C ILE A 26 -3.13 6.12 -1.81
N PHE A 27 -3.07 4.81 -1.63
CA PHE A 27 -3.03 4.17 -0.33
C PHE A 27 -1.59 3.85 0.03
N PHE A 28 -1.09 4.52 1.06
CA PHE A 28 0.32 4.46 1.47
C PHE A 28 0.44 3.70 2.80
N GLY A 29 0.93 2.48 2.75
CA GLY A 29 1.27 1.70 3.93
C GLY A 29 2.73 1.86 4.36
N LEU A 30 3.12 1.18 5.43
CA LEU A 30 4.49 1.18 5.90
C LEU A 30 5.35 0.08 5.25
N GLU A 31 4.82 -1.14 5.22
CA GLU A 31 5.48 -2.36 4.72
C GLU A 31 4.42 -3.45 4.50
N GLU A 32 4.56 -4.23 3.44
CA GLU A 32 3.66 -5.35 3.20
C GLU A 32 3.92 -6.50 4.19
N ALA A 33 2.92 -6.79 5.02
CA ALA A 33 2.91 -7.94 5.92
C ALA A 33 2.15 -9.12 5.31
N GLY A 34 2.55 -10.35 5.66
CA GLY A 34 1.94 -11.58 5.15
C GLY A 34 2.68 -12.21 3.98
N GLY A 35 3.88 -11.72 3.66
CA GLY A 35 4.80 -12.34 2.73
C GLY A 35 5.91 -13.13 3.43
N GLY A 36 7.10 -13.05 2.85
CA GLY A 36 8.28 -13.73 3.34
C GLY A 36 9.19 -14.11 2.19
N ILE A 37 10.06 -15.05 2.49
CA ILE A 37 11.10 -15.53 1.59
C ILE A 37 10.56 -16.00 0.23
N GLU A 38 9.41 -16.69 0.21
CA GLU A 38 8.77 -17.17 -1.01
C GLU A 38 8.29 -16.01 -1.90
N ASN A 39 7.65 -15.00 -1.29
CA ASN A 39 7.21 -13.79 -2.02
C ASN A 39 8.40 -13.00 -2.59
N LEU A 40 9.54 -12.96 -1.90
CA LEU A 40 10.75 -12.34 -2.44
C LEU A 40 11.20 -13.04 -3.72
N HIS A 41 11.23 -14.38 -3.71
CA HIS A 41 11.63 -15.14 -4.89
C HIS A 41 10.74 -14.90 -6.09
N ILE A 42 9.43 -14.88 -5.87
CA ILE A 42 8.44 -14.54 -6.88
C ILE A 42 8.75 -13.17 -7.49
N ARG A 43 8.93 -12.15 -6.65
CA ARG A 43 9.20 -10.76 -7.05
C ARG A 43 10.50 -10.62 -7.84
N LEU A 44 11.55 -11.33 -7.41
CA LEU A 44 12.82 -11.37 -8.13
C LEU A 44 12.72 -11.99 -9.53
N GLY A 45 11.77 -12.91 -9.75
CA GLY A 45 11.50 -13.50 -11.06
C GLY A 45 10.76 -12.60 -12.05
N ILE A 46 10.12 -11.53 -11.60
CA ILE A 46 9.27 -10.67 -12.46
C ILE A 46 10.12 -9.63 -13.19
N LYS A 47 10.18 -9.64 -14.53
CA LYS A 47 11.06 -8.74 -15.29
C LYS A 47 10.78 -7.25 -15.04
N ASN A 48 9.52 -6.83 -15.18
CA ASN A 48 9.09 -5.44 -15.01
C ASN A 48 8.44 -5.29 -13.63
N TYR A 49 9.28 -5.17 -12.61
CA TYR A 49 8.85 -5.21 -11.21
C TYR A 49 8.60 -3.85 -10.59
N GLU A 50 8.88 -2.74 -11.28
CA GLU A 50 8.71 -1.38 -10.73
C GLU A 50 7.25 -1.08 -10.34
N LEU A 51 6.30 -1.53 -11.14
CA LEU A 51 4.87 -1.29 -10.94
C LEU A 51 4.10 -2.50 -11.44
N LEU A 52 3.16 -3.00 -10.64
CA LEU A 52 2.45 -4.24 -10.94
C LEU A 52 0.94 -4.05 -10.89
N ASP A 53 0.22 -4.94 -11.57
CA ASP A 53 -1.22 -5.09 -11.39
C ASP A 53 -1.48 -6.01 -10.20
N CYS A 54 -2.22 -5.53 -9.20
CA CYS A 54 -2.49 -6.28 -7.97
C CYS A 54 -3.18 -7.61 -8.24
N ARG A 55 -4.26 -7.60 -9.02
CA ARG A 55 -5.07 -8.79 -9.33
C ARG A 55 -4.22 -9.82 -10.08
N ASP A 56 -3.57 -9.38 -11.15
CA ASP A 56 -2.74 -10.25 -11.98
C ASP A 56 -1.55 -10.81 -11.21
N PHE A 57 -0.91 -10.02 -10.34
CA PHE A 57 0.17 -10.50 -9.49
C PHE A 57 -0.32 -11.64 -8.59
N HIS A 58 -1.44 -11.47 -7.90
CA HIS A 58 -2.01 -12.50 -7.04
C HIS A 58 -2.39 -13.75 -7.83
N LEU A 59 -3.12 -13.61 -8.94
CA LEU A 59 -3.60 -14.73 -9.74
C LEU A 59 -2.46 -15.52 -10.42
N LYS A 60 -1.45 -14.84 -10.95
CA LYS A 60 -0.36 -15.47 -11.71
C LYS A 60 0.77 -16.00 -10.85
N HIS A 61 1.01 -15.40 -9.68
CA HIS A 61 2.24 -15.66 -8.93
C HIS A 61 2.04 -16.17 -7.51
N LEU A 62 0.99 -15.75 -6.80
CA LEU A 62 0.71 -16.27 -5.46
C LEU A 62 -0.19 -17.53 -5.49
N GLY A 63 -0.78 -17.83 -6.66
CA GLY A 63 -1.59 -19.01 -6.92
C GLY A 63 -2.99 -18.95 -6.30
N LEU A 64 -3.90 -19.77 -6.83
CA LEU A 64 -5.26 -19.99 -6.28
C LEU A 64 -5.29 -21.08 -5.19
N ASN A 65 -4.15 -21.73 -4.90
CA ASN A 65 -4.08 -22.99 -4.16
C ASN A 65 -3.98 -22.83 -2.64
N GLY A 66 -4.43 -21.69 -2.10
CA GLY A 66 -4.54 -21.46 -0.66
C GLY A 66 -5.83 -20.72 -0.33
N ASP A 67 -6.12 -20.55 0.96
CA ASP A 67 -7.29 -19.81 1.53
C ASP A 67 -7.42 -18.32 1.12
N TYR A 68 -6.70 -17.92 0.07
CA TYR A 68 -6.56 -16.60 -0.53
C TYR A 68 -7.34 -16.51 -1.86
N ASN A 69 -8.64 -16.84 -1.83
CA ASN A 69 -9.57 -16.49 -2.92
C ASN A 69 -9.83 -14.97 -2.96
N LEU A 70 -8.78 -14.14 -2.93
CA LEU A 70 -8.88 -12.67 -2.92
C LEU A 70 -9.26 -12.10 -4.28
N HIS A 71 -8.91 -12.84 -5.34
CA HIS A 71 -9.22 -12.52 -6.73
C HIS A 71 -9.76 -13.73 -7.49
N SER A 72 -10.47 -13.49 -8.59
CA SER A 72 -10.95 -14.53 -9.52
C SER A 72 -11.05 -13.98 -10.94
N TYR A 73 -10.71 -14.80 -11.94
CA TYR A 73 -11.03 -14.54 -13.36
C TYR A 73 -12.49 -14.82 -13.68
N ASP A 74 -13.09 -15.80 -12.99
CA ASP A 74 -14.51 -16.13 -13.14
C ASP A 74 -15.37 -15.15 -12.34
N PRO A 75 -16.26 -14.36 -12.99
CA PRO A 75 -17.12 -13.39 -12.32
C PRO A 75 -18.19 -14.04 -11.42
N SER A 76 -18.47 -15.33 -11.61
CA SER A 76 -19.43 -16.08 -10.76
C SER A 76 -18.82 -16.45 -9.40
N ASN A 77 -17.49 -16.50 -9.29
CA ASN A 77 -16.81 -16.81 -8.04
C ASN A 77 -16.83 -15.63 -7.07
N LYS A 78 -17.30 -15.90 -5.86
CA LYS A 78 -17.28 -14.93 -4.78
C LYS A 78 -15.89 -14.82 -4.16
N VAL A 79 -15.20 -13.71 -4.44
CA VAL A 79 -13.91 -13.41 -3.79
C VAL A 79 -14.06 -13.10 -2.30
N LYS A 80 -13.09 -13.52 -1.49
CA LYS A 80 -12.97 -13.23 -0.06
C LYS A 80 -12.48 -11.80 0.14
N PHE A 81 -13.03 -11.13 1.16
CA PHE A 81 -12.52 -9.79 1.52
C PHE A 81 -11.16 -9.94 2.18
N GLN A 82 -10.18 -9.18 1.68
CA GLN A 82 -9.02 -8.82 2.48
C GLN A 82 -9.47 -7.65 3.38
N PRO A 83 -9.30 -7.72 4.72
CA PRO A 83 -9.89 -6.72 5.63
C PRO A 83 -9.52 -5.27 5.30
N VAL A 84 -8.24 -4.98 5.07
CA VAL A 84 -7.74 -3.65 4.71
C VAL A 84 -8.30 -3.20 3.36
N TRP A 85 -8.25 -4.07 2.36
CA TRP A 85 -8.71 -3.76 1.01
C TRP A 85 -10.22 -3.50 0.95
N ARG A 86 -11.01 -4.15 1.80
CA ARG A 86 -12.44 -3.85 1.94
C ARG A 86 -12.66 -2.40 2.35
N TYR A 87 -11.86 -1.87 3.27
CA TYR A 87 -11.98 -0.48 3.71
C TYR A 87 -11.37 0.50 2.70
N MET A 88 -10.30 0.13 2.00
CA MET A 88 -9.77 0.90 0.86
C MET A 88 -10.82 1.03 -0.25
N SER A 89 -11.44 -0.08 -0.63
CA SER A 89 -12.53 -0.13 -1.62
C SER A 89 -13.71 0.74 -1.19
N TYR A 90 -14.08 0.68 0.09
CA TYR A 90 -15.13 1.53 0.64
C TYR A 90 -14.78 3.02 0.54
N LEU A 91 -13.60 3.40 1.03
CA LEU A 91 -13.13 4.79 0.98
C LEU A 91 -13.13 5.32 -0.45
N LYS A 92 -12.54 4.56 -1.37
CA LYS A 92 -12.43 5.01 -2.76
C LYS A 92 -13.79 5.21 -3.42
N LEU A 93 -14.68 4.21 -3.32
CA LEU A 93 -16.02 4.34 -3.87
C LEU A 93 -16.83 5.46 -3.21
N ARG A 94 -16.62 5.73 -1.91
CA ARG A 94 -17.26 6.87 -1.23
C ARG A 94 -16.72 8.21 -1.74
N ILE A 95 -15.41 8.33 -1.98
CA ILE A 95 -14.78 9.50 -2.60
C ILE A 95 -15.38 9.75 -3.99
N ASP A 96 -15.68 8.68 -4.74
CA ASP A 96 -16.35 8.75 -6.05
C ASP A 96 -17.86 9.02 -5.97
N GLY A 97 -18.36 9.39 -4.77
CA GLY A 97 -19.76 9.76 -4.57
C GLY A 97 -20.75 8.59 -4.45
N LYS A 98 -20.29 7.33 -4.36
CA LYS A 98 -21.21 6.22 -4.06
C LYS A 98 -21.76 6.33 -2.65
N MET A 99 -23.04 6.02 -2.49
CA MET A 99 -23.71 6.07 -1.19
C MET A 99 -23.56 4.73 -0.45
N PRO A 100 -23.53 4.73 0.89
CA PRO A 100 -23.23 3.52 1.65
C PRO A 100 -24.31 2.44 1.47
N ASN A 101 -25.57 2.82 1.27
CA ASN A 101 -26.63 1.88 0.92
C ASN A 101 -26.34 1.14 -0.39
N GLU A 102 -25.73 1.77 -1.39
CA GLU A 102 -25.29 1.12 -2.63
C GLU A 102 -24.15 0.13 -2.37
N LEU A 103 -23.19 0.51 -1.53
CA LEU A 103 -22.00 -0.30 -1.23
C LEU A 103 -22.32 -1.57 -0.44
N PHE A 104 -23.36 -1.54 0.40
CA PHE A 104 -23.76 -2.69 1.21
C PHE A 104 -24.88 -3.54 0.58
N LYS A 105 -25.48 -3.13 -0.55
CA LYS A 105 -26.43 -3.95 -1.32
C LYS A 105 -25.81 -5.30 -1.69
N ASN A 106 -26.67 -6.31 -1.84
CA ASN A 106 -26.31 -7.66 -2.29
C ASN A 106 -25.10 -8.25 -1.54
N LYS A 107 -25.08 -8.09 -0.20
CA LYS A 107 -23.99 -8.58 0.67
C LYS A 107 -22.62 -7.97 0.31
N SER A 108 -22.61 -6.66 0.04
CA SER A 108 -21.43 -5.86 -0.32
C SER A 108 -20.79 -6.24 -1.66
N GLN A 109 -21.61 -6.54 -2.67
CA GLN A 109 -21.10 -6.95 -3.99
C GLN A 109 -20.20 -5.87 -4.61
N ALA A 110 -20.61 -4.60 -4.55
CA ALA A 110 -19.83 -3.49 -5.11
C ALA A 110 -18.42 -3.39 -4.50
N LEU A 111 -18.28 -3.62 -3.18
CA LEU A 111 -16.97 -3.63 -2.53
C LEU A 111 -16.11 -4.81 -2.99
N ARG A 112 -16.71 -6.00 -3.22
CA ARG A 112 -15.97 -7.17 -3.71
C ARG A 112 -15.52 -6.98 -5.16
N GLU A 113 -16.40 -6.42 -5.97
CA GLU A 113 -16.11 -6.12 -7.37
C GLU A 113 -14.99 -5.10 -7.47
N TYR A 114 -15.04 -4.03 -6.67
CA TYR A 114 -13.97 -3.05 -6.61
C TYR A 114 -12.63 -3.67 -6.18
N GLN A 115 -12.62 -4.43 -5.07
CA GLN A 115 -11.42 -5.15 -4.63
C GLN A 115 -10.87 -6.09 -5.71
N ASN A 116 -11.74 -6.84 -6.40
CA ASN A 116 -11.30 -7.85 -7.36
C ASN A 116 -10.70 -7.23 -8.62
N ASN A 117 -11.35 -6.19 -9.15
CA ASN A 117 -11.14 -5.73 -10.52
C ASN A 117 -10.45 -4.37 -10.65
N TYR A 118 -10.50 -3.52 -9.62
CA TYR A 118 -10.13 -2.10 -9.75
C TYR A 118 -9.09 -1.64 -8.70
N LEU A 119 -9.07 -2.24 -7.51
CA LEU A 119 -8.11 -1.87 -6.47
C LEU A 119 -6.68 -2.25 -6.89
N GLY A 120 -5.81 -1.25 -7.11
CA GLY A 120 -4.41 -1.46 -7.49
C GLY A 120 -4.22 -2.15 -8.84
N THR A 121 -5.15 -2.01 -9.79
CA THR A 121 -5.01 -2.54 -11.16
C THR A 121 -4.27 -1.54 -12.06
N LEU A 122 -3.56 -2.05 -13.06
CA LEU A 122 -2.92 -1.25 -14.12
C LEU A 122 -3.89 -0.87 -15.24
N ASN A 123 -5.10 -1.43 -15.26
CA ASN A 123 -6.06 -1.14 -16.31
C ASN A 123 -6.57 0.32 -16.24
N LYS A 124 -7.10 0.83 -17.35
CA LYS A 124 -7.58 2.22 -17.47
C LYS A 124 -8.74 2.58 -16.50
N GLU A 125 -9.42 1.58 -15.97
CA GLU A 125 -10.54 1.72 -15.04
C GLU A 125 -10.07 1.72 -13.58
N GLY A 126 -8.83 1.29 -13.33
CA GLY A 126 -8.14 1.45 -12.06
C GLY A 126 -7.78 2.90 -11.82
N ASP A 127 -7.91 3.31 -10.57
CA ASP A 127 -7.75 4.70 -10.14
C ASP A 127 -7.08 4.81 -8.76
N THR A 128 -6.43 3.72 -8.33
CA THR A 128 -5.70 3.64 -7.07
C THR A 128 -4.26 3.16 -7.26
N LEU A 129 -3.36 3.69 -6.44
CA LEU A 129 -2.00 3.17 -6.25
C LEU A 129 -1.87 2.66 -4.83
N LEU A 130 -1.47 1.40 -4.67
CA LEU A 130 -1.14 0.80 -3.38
C LEU A 130 0.38 0.77 -3.26
N THR A 131 0.93 1.51 -2.31
CA THR A 131 2.37 1.64 -2.10
C THR A 131 2.73 1.50 -0.63
N GLU A 132 4.01 1.25 -0.37
CA GLU A 132 4.59 1.09 0.96
C GLU A 132 5.87 1.92 1.06
N ILE A 133 6.18 2.47 2.24
CA ILE A 133 7.46 3.17 2.46
C ILE A 133 8.60 2.17 2.24
N TYR A 134 8.50 0.99 2.84
CA TYR A 134 9.50 -0.07 2.78
C TYR A 134 9.01 -1.20 1.86
N PRO A 135 9.56 -1.33 0.63
CA PRO A 135 9.00 -2.17 -0.42
C PRO A 135 9.34 -3.67 -0.31
N ILE A 136 10.32 -4.04 0.51
CA ILE A 136 10.69 -5.44 0.72
C ILE A 136 9.67 -6.09 1.67
N PRO A 137 8.93 -7.13 1.22
CA PRO A 137 7.91 -7.75 2.05
C PRO A 137 8.51 -8.48 3.24
N CYS A 138 7.84 -8.38 4.38
CA CYS A 138 8.18 -9.13 5.59
C CYS A 138 7.05 -10.10 5.96
N ARG A 139 7.39 -11.16 6.70
CA ARG A 139 6.37 -12.07 7.24
C ARG A 139 5.40 -11.32 8.15
N ASN A 140 5.93 -10.46 9.01
CA ASN A 140 5.18 -9.52 9.82
C ASN A 140 6.01 -8.26 10.12
N MET A 141 5.35 -7.24 10.68
CA MET A 141 5.98 -5.94 10.99
C MET A 141 7.15 -6.02 11.97
N ASN A 142 7.26 -7.07 12.77
CA ASN A 142 8.29 -7.22 13.81
C ASN A 142 9.42 -8.18 13.41
N SER A 143 9.29 -8.86 12.26
CA SER A 143 10.29 -9.80 11.75
C SER A 143 11.14 -9.16 10.66
N TRP A 144 12.41 -9.54 10.58
CA TRP A 144 13.25 -9.37 9.39
C TRP A 144 13.50 -10.74 8.75
N ILE A 145 13.74 -10.76 7.45
CA ILE A 145 14.02 -12.00 6.69
C ILE A 145 15.24 -12.72 7.26
N ASP A 146 16.25 -11.94 7.68
CA ASP A 146 17.43 -12.42 8.38
C ASP A 146 17.36 -11.96 9.86
N ASP A 147 17.49 -12.86 10.83
CA ASP A 147 17.55 -12.43 12.24
C ASP A 147 18.86 -11.65 12.47
N LYS A 148 18.89 -10.74 13.46
CA LYS A 148 20.12 -10.10 13.94
C LYS A 148 21.22 -11.10 14.29
N ASN A 149 20.83 -12.31 14.71
CA ASN A 149 21.73 -13.40 15.08
C ASN A 149 22.15 -14.28 13.89
N THR A 150 21.56 -14.11 12.70
CA THR A 150 21.94 -14.87 11.50
C THR A 150 23.35 -14.46 11.05
N PRO A 151 24.31 -15.39 10.95
CA PRO A 151 25.65 -15.12 10.43
C PRO A 151 25.61 -14.51 9.03
N LYS A 152 26.50 -13.58 8.71
CA LYS A 152 26.49 -12.84 7.43
C LYS A 152 26.57 -13.77 6.21
N GLU A 153 27.27 -14.88 6.37
CA GLU A 153 27.44 -15.95 5.40
C GLU A 153 26.13 -16.67 5.08
N GLU A 154 25.14 -16.65 5.98
CA GLU A 154 23.84 -17.31 5.85
C GLU A 154 22.70 -16.36 5.46
N ARG A 155 22.91 -15.05 5.59
CA ARG A 155 21.90 -14.03 5.29
C ARG A 155 21.46 -14.06 3.84
N ILE A 156 20.14 -13.97 3.62
CA ILE A 156 19.51 -13.85 2.31
C ILE A 156 19.72 -12.44 1.76
N ILE A 157 19.64 -11.41 2.60
CA ILE A 157 19.87 -10.00 2.26
C ILE A 157 21.11 -9.49 3.01
N PRO A 158 22.32 -9.92 2.62
CA PRO A 158 23.55 -9.60 3.34
C PRO A 158 23.89 -8.10 3.37
N GLN A 159 23.24 -7.28 2.54
CA GLN A 159 23.40 -5.83 2.46
C GLN A 159 22.92 -5.11 3.73
N TYR A 160 22.00 -5.70 4.50
CA TYR A 160 21.56 -5.14 5.77
C TYR A 160 21.77 -6.13 6.91
N LYS A 161 22.27 -5.65 8.05
CA LYS A 161 22.48 -6.45 9.25
C LYS A 161 21.24 -6.56 10.11
N SER A 162 20.26 -5.68 9.90
CA SER A 162 19.01 -5.66 10.64
C SER A 162 17.92 -4.93 9.88
N LYS A 163 16.66 -5.11 10.30
CA LYS A 163 15.52 -4.32 9.81
C LYS A 163 15.73 -2.82 9.97
N LYS A 164 16.32 -2.40 11.09
CA LYS A 164 16.58 -0.99 11.37
C LYS A 164 17.55 -0.41 10.35
N GLU A 165 18.67 -1.10 10.07
CA GLU A 165 19.64 -0.66 9.07
C GLU A 165 19.03 -0.64 7.66
N TYR A 166 18.17 -1.61 7.32
CA TYR A 166 17.37 -1.58 6.09
C TYR A 166 16.52 -0.31 6.01
N GLN A 167 15.72 -0.03 7.04
CA GLN A 167 14.82 1.12 7.07
C GLN A 167 15.58 2.44 6.97
N GLU A 168 16.66 2.61 7.74
CA GLU A 168 17.51 3.81 7.72
C GLU A 168 18.20 4.01 6.36
N THR A 169 18.61 2.92 5.70
CA THR A 169 19.27 2.97 4.38
C THR A 169 18.28 3.22 3.25
N VAL A 170 17.08 2.65 3.35
CA VAL A 170 16.09 2.67 2.27
C VAL A 170 15.22 3.92 2.32
N LEU A 171 14.93 4.47 3.50
CA LEU A 171 14.13 5.69 3.64
C LEU A 171 14.58 6.84 2.70
N PRO A 172 15.85 7.27 2.68
CA PRO A 172 16.28 8.35 1.79
C PRO A 172 16.19 7.99 0.30
N LYS A 173 16.38 6.71 -0.08
CA LYS A 173 16.18 6.26 -1.46
C LYS A 173 14.72 6.34 -1.87
N ARG A 174 13.81 6.00 -0.96
CA ARG A 174 12.37 6.03 -1.17
C ARG A 174 11.84 7.46 -1.23
N GLN A 175 12.32 8.33 -0.36
CA GLN A 175 12.10 9.77 -0.43
C GLN A 175 12.44 10.30 -1.81
N LYS A 176 13.68 10.07 -2.28
CA LYS A 176 14.07 10.43 -3.64
C LYS A 176 13.16 9.86 -4.73
N LEU A 177 12.87 8.56 -4.69
CA LEU A 177 12.03 7.91 -5.70
C LEU A 177 10.62 8.52 -5.76
N PHE A 178 10.00 8.81 -4.61
CA PHE A 178 8.68 9.40 -4.55
C PHE A 178 8.69 10.90 -4.83
N SER A 179 9.76 11.62 -4.48
CA SER A 179 9.96 12.99 -4.92
C SER A 179 10.03 13.06 -6.45
N ASP A 180 10.79 12.18 -7.09
CA ASP A 180 10.86 12.09 -8.55
C ASP A 180 9.48 11.71 -9.15
N LEU A 181 8.71 10.82 -8.49
CA LEU A 181 7.33 10.48 -8.90
C LEU A 181 6.36 11.66 -8.75
N PHE A 182 6.33 12.33 -7.59
CA PHE A 182 5.41 13.44 -7.28
C PHE A 182 5.62 14.64 -8.20
N ASN A 183 6.83 14.81 -8.72
CA ASN A 183 7.18 15.87 -9.67
C ASN A 183 7.07 15.45 -11.15
N SER A 184 6.68 14.20 -11.44
CA SER A 184 6.52 13.72 -12.81
C SER A 184 5.21 14.17 -13.44
N GLU A 185 5.17 14.29 -14.77
CA GLU A 185 3.95 14.67 -15.52
C GLU A 185 2.84 13.62 -15.40
N ASP A 186 3.21 12.36 -15.15
CA ASP A 186 2.28 11.25 -14.94
C ASP A 186 1.57 11.34 -13.57
N PHE A 187 2.04 12.16 -12.64
CA PHE A 187 1.48 12.21 -11.30
C PHE A 187 0.20 13.04 -11.25
N GLN A 188 -0.91 12.40 -10.87
CA GLN A 188 -2.24 13.00 -10.92
C GLN A 188 -3.04 12.83 -9.61
N ALA A 189 -2.40 12.39 -8.53
CA ALA A 189 -3.09 12.09 -7.28
C ALA A 189 -3.63 13.35 -6.63
N ASP A 190 -4.89 13.30 -6.19
CA ASP A 190 -5.53 14.38 -5.43
C ASP A 190 -5.50 14.06 -3.93
N THR A 191 -5.35 12.78 -3.57
CA THR A 191 -5.40 12.30 -2.19
C THR A 191 -4.41 11.18 -1.93
N ILE A 192 -3.65 11.30 -0.84
CA ILE A 192 -2.76 10.26 -0.29
C ILE A 192 -3.26 9.88 1.10
N ILE A 193 -3.53 8.59 1.31
CA ILE A 193 -4.06 8.04 2.55
C ILE A 193 -3.00 7.14 3.18
N CYS A 194 -2.31 7.67 4.19
CA CYS A 194 -1.32 6.96 4.99
C CYS A 194 -2.00 6.31 6.19
N TYR A 195 -1.94 4.98 6.32
CA TYR A 195 -2.71 4.25 7.33
C TYR A 195 -1.82 3.48 8.33
N GLY A 196 -2.12 3.64 9.62
CA GLY A 196 -1.42 2.97 10.72
C GLY A 196 -0.93 3.93 11.80
N LYS A 197 -1.80 4.25 12.78
CA LYS A 197 -1.53 5.25 13.82
C LYS A 197 -0.18 5.08 14.53
N SER A 198 0.18 3.85 14.90
CA SER A 198 1.45 3.58 15.59
C SER A 198 2.71 3.85 14.76
N LYS A 199 2.54 4.20 13.48
CA LYS A 199 3.60 4.42 12.49
C LYS A 199 3.59 5.81 11.88
N TRP A 200 2.79 6.73 12.40
CA TRP A 200 2.72 8.11 11.89
C TRP A 200 4.07 8.82 11.87
N ASP A 201 4.94 8.59 12.86
CA ASP A 201 6.27 9.19 12.86
C ASP A 201 7.12 8.74 11.67
N GLU A 202 6.94 7.52 11.17
CA GLU A 202 7.64 7.04 9.96
C GLU A 202 7.12 7.73 8.70
N PHE A 203 5.79 7.94 8.60
CA PHE A 203 5.23 8.75 7.51
C PHE A 203 5.70 10.21 7.59
N LYS A 204 5.75 10.80 8.78
CA LYS A 204 6.24 12.18 8.96
C LYS A 204 7.72 12.29 8.58
N LYS A 205 8.56 11.33 8.97
CA LYS A 205 9.95 11.25 8.52
C LYS A 205 10.04 11.16 7.00
N PHE A 206 9.26 10.27 6.38
CA PHE A 206 9.21 10.13 4.93
C PHE A 206 8.83 11.45 4.25
N PHE A 207 7.77 12.12 4.72
CA PHE A 207 7.31 13.38 4.14
C PHE A 207 8.07 14.62 4.61
N ASN A 208 9.12 14.48 5.44
CA ASN A 208 9.83 15.62 6.03
C ASN A 208 10.49 16.53 4.99
N GLU A 209 10.94 15.97 3.87
CA GLU A 209 11.55 16.75 2.77
C GLU A 209 10.55 17.64 2.01
N PHE A 210 9.24 17.44 2.22
CA PHE A 210 8.18 18.20 1.57
C PHE A 210 7.56 19.28 2.48
N ASP A 211 8.14 19.52 3.66
CA ASP A 211 7.73 20.56 4.62
C ASP A 211 6.21 20.57 4.93
N ILE A 212 5.67 19.40 5.21
CA ILE A 212 4.22 19.23 5.43
C ILE A 212 3.81 19.76 6.82
N ASP A 213 2.97 20.79 6.84
CA ASP A 213 2.29 21.27 8.05
C ASP A 213 1.11 20.36 8.42
N TRP A 214 1.33 19.47 9.40
CA TRP A 214 0.34 18.49 9.85
C TRP A 214 -0.66 19.10 10.84
N LYS A 215 -1.94 19.10 10.48
CA LYS A 215 -3.05 19.58 11.30
C LYS A 215 -3.93 18.44 11.78
N GLU A 216 -4.24 18.41 13.07
CA GLU A 216 -5.26 17.50 13.62
C GLU A 216 -6.64 17.80 13.00
N LEU A 217 -7.36 16.74 12.61
CA LEU A 217 -8.75 16.83 12.19
C LEU A 217 -9.67 16.39 13.32
N ASN A 218 -10.72 17.17 13.56
CA ASN A 218 -11.77 16.83 14.52
C ASN A 218 -12.68 15.71 13.97
N LEU A 219 -12.24 14.46 14.19
CA LEU A 219 -12.93 13.22 13.82
C LEU A 219 -12.99 12.26 15.01
N ASP A 220 -13.82 11.22 14.94
CA ASP A 220 -14.00 10.23 16.01
C ASP A 220 -12.74 9.36 16.27
N LYS A 221 -11.75 9.44 15.39
CA LYS A 221 -10.45 8.79 15.54
C LYS A 221 -9.33 9.78 15.23
N PRO A 222 -8.16 9.62 15.88
CA PRO A 222 -6.98 10.43 15.60
C PRO A 222 -6.71 10.46 14.10
N THR A 223 -6.70 11.67 13.54
CA THR A 223 -6.47 11.89 12.11
C THR A 223 -5.69 13.19 11.94
N GLN A 224 -4.67 13.19 11.10
CA GLN A 224 -3.98 14.42 10.71
C GLN A 224 -4.08 14.62 9.20
N LYS A 225 -4.14 15.88 8.77
CA LYS A 225 -4.13 16.30 7.37
C LYS A 225 -2.92 17.19 7.11
N GLY A 226 -2.30 17.02 5.97
CA GLY A 226 -1.30 17.93 5.41
C GLY A 226 -1.54 18.14 3.92
N TYR A 227 -0.71 18.95 3.29
CA TYR A 227 -0.77 19.21 1.85
C TYR A 227 0.60 19.07 1.23
N LEU A 228 0.71 18.27 0.17
CA LEU A 228 1.87 18.22 -0.70
C LEU A 228 1.64 19.15 -1.89
N ASN A 229 2.58 20.04 -2.16
CA ASN A 229 2.53 21.02 -3.24
C ASN A 229 1.21 21.83 -3.27
N GLU A 230 0.69 22.19 -2.07
CA GLU A 230 -0.56 22.93 -1.81
C GLU A 230 -1.87 22.26 -2.23
N ASN A 231 -1.84 21.34 -3.20
CA ASN A 231 -3.05 20.80 -3.85
C ASN A 231 -3.35 19.34 -3.50
N ILE A 232 -2.34 18.57 -3.09
CA ILE A 232 -2.49 17.14 -2.84
C ILE A 232 -2.74 16.92 -1.35
N GLN A 233 -3.91 16.40 -1.00
CA GLN A 233 -4.27 16.19 0.39
C GLN A 233 -3.63 14.92 0.93
N ILE A 234 -2.86 15.01 2.02
CA ILE A 234 -2.28 13.84 2.69
C ILE A 234 -2.97 13.61 4.02
N TYR A 235 -3.41 12.39 4.28
CA TYR A 235 -4.06 12.00 5.53
C TYR A 235 -3.25 10.95 6.28
N LEU A 236 -2.98 11.20 7.56
CA LEU A 236 -2.54 10.18 8.50
C LEU A 236 -3.76 9.65 9.25
N ILE A 237 -4.10 8.37 9.07
CA ILE A 237 -5.29 7.75 9.66
C ILE A 237 -4.93 6.50 10.48
N PRO A 238 -5.83 5.99 11.34
CA PRO A 238 -5.65 4.68 11.96
C PRO A 238 -5.54 3.56 10.92
N PHE A 239 -5.07 2.39 11.35
CA PHE A 239 -4.94 1.24 10.47
C PHE A 239 -6.30 0.84 9.87
N LEU A 240 -6.36 0.55 8.57
CA LEU A 240 -7.61 0.19 7.87
C LEU A 240 -8.07 -1.26 8.15
N GLY A 241 -7.65 -1.88 9.26
CA GLY A 241 -7.98 -3.26 9.60
C GLY A 241 -8.08 -3.47 11.11
N ASN A 242 -8.32 -4.71 11.54
CA ASN A 242 -8.32 -5.11 12.95
C ASN A 242 -9.22 -4.26 13.86
N GLY A 243 -10.37 -3.81 13.34
CA GLY A 243 -11.36 -3.02 14.08
C GLY A 243 -10.94 -1.59 14.46
N GLN A 244 -9.82 -1.08 13.92
CA GLN A 244 -9.31 0.25 14.29
C GLN A 244 -10.14 1.40 13.70
N VAL A 245 -10.86 1.14 12.61
CA VAL A 245 -11.75 2.09 11.91
C VAL A 245 -13.15 1.51 11.74
N SER A 246 -14.14 2.38 11.59
CA SER A 246 -15.53 2.05 11.30
C SER A 246 -16.01 2.78 10.05
N TYR A 247 -17.07 2.28 9.39
CA TYR A 247 -17.64 2.98 8.22
C TYR A 247 -18.13 4.39 8.54
N LYS A 248 -18.69 4.61 9.74
CA LYS A 248 -19.06 5.95 10.23
C LYS A 248 -17.86 6.90 10.27
N TYR A 249 -16.71 6.43 10.76
CA TYR A 249 -15.48 7.23 10.75
C TYR A 249 -15.04 7.55 9.32
N LEU A 250 -15.07 6.55 8.41
CA LEU A 250 -14.67 6.73 7.02
C LEU A 250 -15.60 7.68 6.26
N ASP A 251 -16.90 7.69 6.55
CA ASP A 251 -17.84 8.64 5.96
C ASP A 251 -17.49 10.08 6.34
N ARG A 252 -17.21 10.33 7.62
CA ARG A 252 -16.75 11.65 8.08
C ARG A 252 -15.39 12.03 7.51
N LEU A 253 -14.51 11.06 7.25
CA LEU A 253 -13.24 11.30 6.58
C LEU A 253 -13.46 11.71 5.12
N VAL A 254 -14.36 11.03 4.41
CA VAL A 254 -14.73 11.36 3.01
C VAL A 254 -15.27 12.78 2.92
N GLU A 255 -16.13 13.20 3.85
CA GLU A 255 -16.59 14.59 3.94
C GLU A 255 -15.42 15.60 4.04
N LYS A 256 -14.28 15.22 4.65
CA LYS A 256 -13.09 16.09 4.72
C LYS A 256 -12.19 16.02 3.49
N ILE A 257 -12.35 15.00 2.65
CA ILE A 257 -11.61 14.81 1.39
C ILE A 257 -12.30 15.58 0.27
N THR A 258 -13.64 15.52 0.21
CA THR A 258 -14.43 16.09 -0.89
C THR A 258 -14.86 17.54 -0.68
N LEU A 259 -14.47 18.17 0.43
CA LEU A 259 -14.62 19.61 0.70
C LEU A 259 -13.40 20.38 0.19
#